data_AF-A0A285NYI9-F1
#
_entry.id   AF-A0A285NYI9-F1
#
_cell.length_a   1.000
_cell.length_b   1.000
_cell.length_c   1.000
_cell.angle_alpha   90.00
_cell.angle_beta   90.00
_cell.angle_gamma   90.00
#
_symmetry.space_group_name_H-M   'P 1'
#
loop_
_entity.id
_entity.type
_entity.pdbx_description
1 polymer ?
#
loop_
_entity_poly.entity_id
_entity_poly.type
_entity_poly.pdbx_seq_one_letter_code
_entity_poly.pdbx_strand_id
1 'polypeptide(L)'
;MADKIRVKITGVNFAYDSENVNVETAILKFELVDPMNQFYGNGSVNMPKEDYFTNTEGMPGLEKFTRAYLVSRFNDEAATTE
;
A
#
# COMPACT_ATOMS: atom_id res chain seq x y z
N MET A 1 -20.08 -6.34 -16.33
CA MET A 1 -19.00 -7.15 -15.72
C MET A 1 -18.40 -6.28 -14.65
N ALA A 2 -18.21 -6.76 -13.42
CA ALA A 2 -17.63 -5.90 -12.38
C ALA A 2 -16.18 -5.55 -12.80
N ASP A 3 -15.92 -4.27 -13.04
CA ASP A 3 -14.61 -3.71 -13.35
C ASP A 3 -13.67 -3.98 -12.18
N LYS A 4 -12.94 -5.10 -12.24
CA LYS A 4 -12.00 -5.49 -11.19
C LYS A 4 -10.74 -4.63 -11.32
N ILE A 5 -10.65 -3.57 -10.53
CA ILE A 5 -9.38 -2.86 -10.33
C ILE A 5 -8.45 -3.78 -9.54
N ARG A 6 -7.24 -3.96 -10.06
CA ARG A 6 -6.12 -4.67 -9.43
C ARG A 6 -5.14 -3.64 -8.86
N VAL A 7 -4.57 -3.97 -7.70
CA VAL A 7 -3.47 -3.23 -7.12
C VAL A 7 -2.19 -3.96 -7.46
N LYS A 8 -1.30 -3.35 -8.24
CA LYS A 8 0.01 -3.87 -8.59
C LYS A 8 1.06 -3.16 -7.74
N ILE A 9 1.73 -3.91 -6.86
CA ILE A 9 2.87 -3.37 -6.13
C ILE A 9 4.04 -3.21 -7.10
N THR A 10 4.57 -1.99 -7.21
CA THR A 10 5.66 -1.65 -8.13
C THR A 10 7.01 -1.49 -7.43
N GLY A 11 7.01 -1.33 -6.11
CA GLY A 11 8.24 -1.28 -5.35
C GLY A 11 8.02 -1.14 -3.85
N VAL A 12 9.09 -1.37 -3.10
CA VAL A 12 9.16 -1.14 -1.66
C VAL A 12 10.43 -0.35 -1.39
N ASN A 13 10.31 0.80 -0.73
CA ASN A 13 11.43 1.57 -0.23
C ASN A 13 11.49 1.43 1.28
N PHE A 14 12.67 1.31 1.86
CA PHE A 14 12.84 1.32 3.32
C PHE A 14 13.48 2.64 3.74
N ALA A 15 12.84 3.32 4.68
CA ALA A 15 13.43 4.43 5.41
C ALA A 15 14.12 3.87 6.66
N TYR A 16 15.37 4.27 6.86
CA TYR A 16 16.19 3.83 7.99
C TYR A 16 16.42 5.01 8.93
N ASP A 17 16.40 4.73 10.23
CA ASP A 17 16.97 5.62 11.23
C ASP A 17 18.47 5.76 10.97
N SER A 18 18.94 7.00 10.82
CA SER A 18 20.33 7.33 10.55
C SER A 18 21.29 6.94 11.68
N GLU A 19 20.79 6.82 12.92
CA GLU A 19 21.63 6.54 14.08
C GLU A 19 21.92 5.04 14.24
N ASN A 20 20.92 4.20 14.02
CA ASN A 20 21.02 2.76 14.30
C ASN A 20 20.92 1.86 13.06
N VAL A 21 20.76 2.42 11.86
CA VAL A 21 20.55 1.68 10.60
C VAL A 21 19.40 0.67 10.72
N ASN A 22 18.41 1.01 11.54
CA ASN A 22 17.21 0.21 11.71
C ASN A 22 16.14 0.73 10.75
N VAL A 23 15.42 -0.18 10.08
CA VAL A 23 14.26 0.23 9.29
C VAL A 23 13.25 0.87 10.23
N GLU A 24 12.84 2.09 9.94
CA GLU A 24 11.79 2.82 10.66
C GLU A 24 10.45 2.67 9.96
N THR A 25 10.44 2.77 8.62
CA THR A 25 9.23 2.74 7.81
C THR A 25 9.49 2.02 6.49
N ALA A 26 8.56 1.17 6.07
CA ALA A 26 8.48 0.63 4.72
C ALA A 26 7.47 1.46 3.90
N ILE A 27 7.87 1.88 2.71
CA ILE A 27 7.05 2.67 1.79
C ILE A 27 6.72 1.80 0.59
N LEU A 28 5.47 1.40 0.47
CA LEU A 28 4.96 0.59 -0.64
C LEU A 28 4.50 1.49 -1.75
N LYS A 29 5.00 1.25 -2.97
CA LYS A 29 4.54 1.92 -4.18
C LYS A 29 3.60 0.97 -4.93
N PHE A 30 2.48 1.50 -5.41
CA PHE A 30 1.48 0.71 -6.13
C PHE A 30 0.91 1.45 -7.32
N GLU A 31 0.40 0.68 -8.28
CA GLU A 31 -0.39 1.10 -9.42
C GLU A 31 -1.76 0.43 -9.36
N LEU A 32 -2.80 1.17 -9.75
CA LEU A 32 -4.14 0.65 -9.98
C LEU A 32 -4.27 0.35 -11.46
N VAL A 33 -4.55 -0.91 -11.78
CA VAL A 33 -4.66 -1.40 -13.16
C VAL A 33 -5.90 -2.27 -13.34
N ASP A 34 -6.45 -2.37 -14.54
CA ASP A 34 -7.53 -3.34 -14.82
C ASP A 34 -6.97 -4.76 -15.08
N PRO A 35 -7.83 -5.75 -15.38
CA PRO A 35 -7.37 -7.09 -15.74
C PRO A 35 -6.51 -7.16 -17.01
N MET A 36 -6.56 -6.15 -17.88
CA MET A 36 -5.78 -5.99 -19.11
C MET A 36 -4.49 -5.18 -18.89
N ASN A 37 -4.16 -4.84 -17.64
CA ASN A 37 -3.04 -3.97 -17.24
C ASN A 37 -3.14 -2.53 -17.77
N GLN A 38 -4.33 -2.03 -18.11
CA GLN A 38 -4.56 -0.62 -18.35
C GLN A 38 -4.41 0.16 -17.04
N PHE A 39 -3.67 1.26 -17.07
CA PHE A 39 -3.37 2.10 -15.91
C PHE A 39 -4.51 3.05 -15.55
N TYR A 40 -4.83 3.16 -14.25
CA TYR A 40 -5.85 4.06 -13.69
C TYR A 40 -5.28 5.07 -12.70
N GLY A 41 -4.17 4.76 -12.04
CA GLY A 41 -3.58 5.63 -11.01
C GLY A 41 -2.42 4.97 -10.31
N ASN A 42 -1.68 5.75 -9.52
CA ASN A 42 -0.62 5.24 -8.66
C ASN A 42 -0.66 5.92 -7.29
N GLY A 43 0.07 5.36 -6.34
CA GLY A 43 0.23 5.95 -5.03
C GLY A 43 1.32 5.27 -4.23
N SER A 44 1.49 5.76 -3.01
CA SER A 44 2.39 5.16 -2.04
C SER A 44 1.75 5.11 -0.66
N VAL A 45 2.04 4.04 0.09
CA VAL A 45 1.61 3.85 1.48
C VAL A 45 2.83 3.74 2.36
N ASN A 46 2.88 4.55 3.41
CA ASN A 46 3.88 4.43 4.48
C ASN A 46 3.38 3.44 5.52
N MET A 47 4.20 2.47 5.86
CA MET A 47 3.92 1.41 6.82
C MET A 47 5.03 1.40 7.89
N PRO A 48 4.69 1.54 9.18
CA PRO A 48 5.66 1.40 10.27
C PRO A 48 6.39 0.05 10.21
N LYS A 49 7.64 0.00 10.67
CA LYS A 49 8.43 -1.25 10.67
C LYS A 49 7.71 -2.39 11.40
N GLU A 50 6.98 -2.07 12.46
CA GLU A 50 6.25 -3.03 13.29
C GLU A 50 5.17 -3.72 12.44
N ASP A 51 4.43 -2.95 11.64
CA ASP A 51 3.38 -3.49 10.78
C ASP A 51 3.96 -4.27 9.59
N TYR A 52 5.14 -3.88 9.07
CA TYR A 52 5.77 -4.57 7.94
C TYR A 52 6.41 -5.91 8.33
N PHE A 53 7.14 -5.95 9.46
CA PHE A 53 7.94 -7.13 9.84
C PHE A 53 7.28 -8.01 10.90
N THR A 54 6.39 -7.47 11.73
CA THR A 54 5.77 -8.22 12.84
C THR A 54 4.47 -8.89 12.42
N ASN A 55 3.96 -8.57 11.23
CA ASN A 55 2.84 -9.29 10.64
C ASN A 55 3.35 -10.68 10.20
N THR A 56 3.26 -11.64 11.11
CA THR A 56 3.70 -13.03 10.97
C THR A 56 3.02 -13.78 9.82
N GLU A 57 2.02 -13.17 9.18
CA GLU A 57 1.33 -13.68 7.99
C GLU A 57 2.12 -13.49 6.68
N GLY A 58 3.25 -12.78 6.66
CA GLY A 58 4.08 -12.60 5.45
C GLY A 58 3.41 -11.72 4.36
N MET A 59 3.68 -12.00 3.08
CA MET A 59 3.06 -11.31 1.91
C MET A 59 1.52 -11.12 2.00
N PRO A 60 0.73 -12.09 2.51
CA PRO A 60 -0.69 -11.89 2.83
C PRO A 60 -1.01 -10.72 3.77
N GLY A 61 -0.14 -10.45 4.74
CA GLY A 61 -0.25 -9.30 5.65
C GLY A 61 -0.08 -7.97 4.92
N LEU A 62 0.82 -7.93 3.94
CA LEU A 62 1.05 -6.79 3.06
C LEU A 62 -0.17 -6.48 2.19
N GLU A 63 -0.78 -7.51 1.61
CA GLU A 63 -2.02 -7.38 0.83
C GLU A 63 -3.15 -6.83 1.70
N LYS A 64 -3.36 -7.43 2.88
CA LYS A 64 -4.43 -7.05 3.81
C LYS A 64 -4.27 -5.60 4.29
N PHE A 65 -3.05 -5.18 4.62
CA PHE A 65 -2.77 -3.81 5.03
C PHE A 65 -2.92 -2.83 3.86
N THR A 66 -2.36 -3.16 2.70
CA THR A 66 -2.47 -2.32 1.50
C THR A 66 -3.95 -2.12 1.15
N ARG A 67 -4.75 -3.19 1.19
CA ARG A 67 -6.20 -3.14 1.01
C ARG A 67 -6.89 -2.27 2.07
N ALA A 68 -6.60 -2.48 3.36
CA ALA A 68 -7.23 -1.70 4.44
C ALA A 68 -6.93 -0.19 4.31
N TYR A 69 -5.68 0.16 3.99
CA TYR A 69 -5.27 1.54 3.78
C TYR A 69 -5.91 2.16 2.54
N LEU A 70 -5.93 1.45 1.42
CA LEU A 70 -6.59 1.91 0.19
C LEU A 70 -8.08 2.14 0.41
N VAL A 71 -8.77 1.20 1.07
CA VAL A 71 -10.20 1.35 1.39
C VAL A 71 -10.42 2.58 2.29
N SER A 72 -9.59 2.80 3.31
CA SER A 72 -9.66 4.02 4.14
C SER A 72 -9.50 5.28 3.29
N ARG A 73 -8.48 5.33 2.43
CA ARG A 73 -8.21 6.49 1.57
C ARG A 73 -9.35 6.81 0.61
N PHE A 74 -9.92 5.79 -0.04
CA PHE A 74 -11.05 5.98 -0.95
C PHE A 74 -12.32 6.41 -0.23
N ASN A 75 -12.56 5.89 0.98
CA ASN A 75 -13.70 6.30 1.79
C ASN A 75 -13.52 7.72 2.36
N ASP A 76 -12.29 8.11 2.73
CA ASP A 76 -11.98 9.45 3.22
C ASP A 76 -12.07 10.51 2.10
N GLU A 77 -11.62 10.20 0.88
CA GLU A 77 -11.80 11.11 -0.28
C GLU A 77 -13.28 11.30 -0.65
N ALA A 78 -14.12 10.27 -0.47
CA ALA A 78 -15.57 10.38 -0.64
C ALA A 78 -16.22 11.30 0.41
N ALA A 79 -15.69 11.32 1.65
CA ALA A 79 -16.22 12.15 2.73
C ALA A 79 -15.85 13.65 2.62
N THR A 80 -14.83 14.00 1.85
CA THR A 80 -14.42 15.40 1.61
C THR A 80 -15.14 16.09 0.44
N THR A 81 -16.12 15.44 -0.20
CA THR A 81 -16.83 15.98 -1.38
C THR A 81 -18.32 16.29 -1.09
N GLU A 82 -18.69 16.53 0.18
CA GLU A 82 -20.01 17.03 0.58
C GLU A 82 -19.96 18.47 1.12
#